data_AF-A0A9E4C9W8-F1
#
_entry.id   AF-A0A9E4C9W8-F1
#
_cell.length_a   1.000
_cell.length_b   1.000
_cell.length_c   1.000
_cell.angle_alpha   90.00
_cell.angle_beta   90.00
_cell.angle_gamma   90.00
#
_symmetry.space_group_name_H-M   'P 1'
#
loop_
_entity.id
_entity.type
_entity.pdbx_description
1 polymer ?
#
loop_
_entity_poly.entity_id
_entity_poly.type
_entity_poly.pdbx_seq_one_letter_code
_entity_poly.pdbx_strand_id
1 'polypeptide(L)'
;MLQYTIQRILLAIPTLLGITLLTFLIMRLAPGDPVDLFLGGAAGGEGISTDRQADMEKTRRDLRRQLGLDQPLHLQYLHWLSNLVGAFDRGALLADSVLDELSDAARAELASLEGEERKARFLAHFRRLRPERVNELVESPFWQSRLFSPTQNYAYGGSGLELVQVGSWRLVTLNLGRSFKDQQPVIEHILDRLPITLEINLISLVFAYLIGVPLGIVIAVKQNTAIDRLVTTGTFMLWSMPSFWVGMLLILFFCNKEFFHWFPASGIQSLEAGEDWGFWRLLTDHAHHMILPILASTYASFAGISRYMRTSMLENLRLDYVRTAQAKGLRYRVVVLRHVLRNSLIPIVTLLAGLLPGMIAGSVFIETIFTIPGMGFLAFQSVIVRDYPVAMALFTIGSALSLAGILAADILLKVVDPRIDFASV
;
A
#
# COMPACT_ATOMS: atom_id res chain seq x y z
N MET A 1 0.69 28.32 -8.08
CA MET A 1 0.74 26.86 -8.33
C MET A 1 2.12 26.32 -8.10
N LEU A 2 3.16 26.75 -8.83
CA LEU A 2 4.52 26.23 -8.61
C LEU A 2 5.00 26.37 -7.15
N GLN A 3 4.84 27.56 -6.55
CA GLN A 3 5.20 27.79 -5.14
C GLN A 3 4.43 26.87 -4.16
N TYR A 4 3.11 26.74 -4.36
CA TYR A 4 2.27 25.83 -3.58
C TYR A 4 2.71 24.36 -3.72
N THR A 5 2.97 23.91 -4.95
CA THR A 5 3.46 22.55 -5.22
C THR A 5 4.80 22.30 -4.54
N ILE A 6 5.73 23.27 -4.61
CA ILE A 6 7.03 23.18 -3.91
C ILE A 6 6.82 23.09 -2.40
N GLN A 7 5.96 23.94 -1.82
CA GLN A 7 5.66 23.91 -0.39
C GLN A 7 5.02 22.58 0.04
N ARG A 8 4.10 22.03 -0.76
CA ARG A 8 3.52 20.69 -0.55
C ARG A 8 4.58 19.60 -0.57
N ILE A 9 5.49 19.63 -1.54
CA ILE A 9 6.61 18.67 -1.62
C ILE A 9 7.53 18.81 -0.42
N LEU A 10 7.83 20.04 0.01
CA LEU A 10 8.66 20.28 1.20
C LEU A 10 7.98 19.78 2.48
N LEU A 11 6.66 19.93 2.62
CA LEU A 11 5.87 19.40 3.73
C LEU A 11 5.67 17.88 3.66
N ALA A 12 5.74 17.29 2.46
CA ALA A 12 5.67 15.85 2.28
C ALA A 12 6.88 15.13 2.92
N ILE A 13 8.06 15.74 2.89
CA ILE A 13 9.30 15.17 3.46
C ILE A 13 9.18 14.88 4.96
N PRO A 14 8.89 15.86 5.85
CA PRO A 14 8.75 15.59 7.29
C PRO A 14 7.56 14.66 7.58
N THR A 15 6.51 14.70 6.75
CA THR A 15 5.36 13.79 6.89
C THR A 15 5.76 12.35 6.61
N LEU A 16 6.51 12.10 5.53
CA LEU A 16 7.04 10.77 5.20
C LEU A 16 8.01 10.26 6.27
N LEU A 17 8.90 11.12 6.77
CA LEU A 17 9.79 10.75 7.87
C LEU A 17 8.99 10.38 9.13
N GLY A 18 7.97 11.18 9.48
CA GLY A 18 7.09 10.89 10.61
C GLY A 18 6.37 9.56 10.47
N ILE A 19 5.80 9.27 9.29
CA ILE A 19 5.08 8.00 9.06
C ILE A 19 6.03 6.81 9.09
N THR A 20 7.18 6.90 8.40
CA THR A 20 8.16 5.79 8.39
C THR A 20 8.75 5.52 9.77
N LEU A 21 9.01 6.55 10.57
CA LEU A 21 9.46 6.41 11.96
C LEU A 21 8.38 5.75 12.82
N LEU A 22 7.13 6.17 12.67
CA LEU A 22 6.01 5.57 13.40
C LEU A 22 5.84 4.10 13.02
N THR A 23 5.84 3.77 11.73
CA THR A 23 5.77 2.40 11.25
C THR A 23 6.92 1.56 11.81
N PHE A 24 8.15 2.07 11.75
CA PHE A 24 9.32 1.39 12.30
C PHE A 24 9.15 1.09 13.79
N LEU A 25 8.67 2.07 14.57
CA LEU A 25 8.45 1.93 15.99
C LEU A 25 7.35 0.90 16.29
N ILE A 26 6.24 0.93 15.55
CA ILE A 26 5.14 -0.04 15.71
C ILE A 26 5.64 -1.46 15.44
N MET A 27 6.40 -1.67 14.35
CA MET A 27 6.94 -2.99 14.02
C MET A 27 7.88 -3.50 15.11
N ARG A 28 8.68 -2.62 15.73
CA ARG A 28 9.63 -2.96 16.81
C ARG A 28 9.00 -3.17 18.18
N LEU A 29 7.89 -2.48 18.47
CA LEU A 29 7.14 -2.64 19.71
C LEU A 29 6.20 -3.86 19.68
N ALA A 30 5.92 -4.40 18.48
CA ALA A 30 5.16 -5.64 18.35
C ALA A 30 5.89 -6.77 19.07
N PRO A 31 5.22 -7.52 19.98
CA PRO A 31 5.89 -8.50 20.83
C PRO A 31 6.45 -9.66 20.01
N GLY A 32 7.74 -10.00 20.14
CA GLY A 32 8.41 -11.16 19.53
C GLY A 32 9.43 -10.80 18.42
N ASP A 33 10.25 -11.76 17.98
CA ASP A 33 11.46 -11.49 17.18
C ASP A 33 11.24 -11.75 15.68
N PRO A 34 11.50 -10.79 14.76
CA PRO A 34 11.40 -11.03 13.32
C PRO A 34 12.35 -12.12 12.80
N VAL A 35 13.43 -12.41 13.54
CA VAL A 35 14.35 -13.52 13.24
C VAL A 35 13.62 -14.87 13.29
N ASP A 36 12.58 -15.01 14.13
CA ASP A 36 11.82 -16.25 14.24
C ASP A 36 11.02 -16.56 12.97
N LEU A 37 10.52 -15.53 12.27
CA LEU A 37 9.84 -15.71 10.99
C LEU A 37 10.85 -16.15 9.92
N PHE A 38 12.03 -15.54 9.89
CA PHE A 38 13.07 -15.85 8.91
C PHE A 38 13.60 -17.28 9.09
N LEU A 39 13.83 -17.71 10.34
CA LEU A 39 14.24 -19.08 10.66
C LEU A 39 13.09 -20.08 10.46
N GLY A 40 11.85 -19.70 10.80
CA GLY A 40 10.66 -20.54 10.64
C GLY A 40 10.23 -20.72 9.18
N GLY A 41 10.40 -19.70 8.33
CA GLY A 41 10.15 -19.77 6.88
C GLY A 41 11.18 -20.61 6.13
N ALA A 42 12.44 -20.61 6.60
CA ALA A 42 13.48 -21.52 6.11
C ALA A 42 13.31 -22.96 6.62
N ALA A 43 12.64 -23.16 7.77
CA ALA A 43 12.42 -24.46 8.42
C ALA A 43 11.11 -25.15 8.01
N GLY A 44 10.65 -24.94 6.76
CA GLY A 44 9.49 -25.64 6.23
C GLY A 44 9.74 -27.13 6.06
N GLY A 45 9.38 -27.94 7.07
CA GLY A 45 8.98 -29.34 6.83
C GLY A 45 9.46 -30.44 7.78
N GLU A 46 10.49 -30.25 8.63
CA GLU A 46 11.01 -31.37 9.44
C GLU A 46 11.02 -31.08 10.94
N GLY A 47 10.40 -31.98 11.70
CA GLY A 47 10.28 -31.94 13.16
C GLY A 47 11.63 -31.77 13.87
N ILE A 48 11.62 -30.99 14.95
CA ILE A 48 12.80 -30.53 15.66
C ILE A 48 13.22 -31.56 16.72
N SER A 49 14.42 -32.13 16.58
CA SER A 49 15.11 -32.89 17.65
C SER A 49 15.85 -31.94 18.60
N THR A 50 16.04 -32.38 19.85
CA THR A 50 16.59 -31.60 20.99
C THR A 50 18.00 -31.05 20.77
N ASP A 51 18.84 -31.69 19.95
CA ASP A 51 20.22 -31.23 19.69
C ASP A 51 20.27 -29.98 18.79
N ARG A 52 19.23 -29.71 17.99
CA ARG A 52 19.16 -28.52 17.12
C ARG A 52 18.79 -27.23 17.86
N GLN A 53 18.34 -27.27 19.11
CA GLN A 53 17.93 -26.06 19.84
C GLN A 53 19.10 -25.11 20.15
N ALA A 54 20.27 -25.65 20.52
CA ALA A 54 21.47 -24.84 20.78
C ALA A 54 22.04 -24.22 19.49
N ASP A 55 22.04 -24.99 18.39
CA ASP A 55 22.43 -24.50 17.07
C ASP A 55 21.45 -23.44 16.54
N MET A 56 20.16 -23.61 16.81
CA MET A 56 19.13 -22.65 16.41
C MET A 56 19.23 -21.35 17.20
N GLU A 57 19.61 -21.40 18.48
CA GLU A 57 19.84 -20.19 19.28
C GLU A 57 21.10 -19.42 18.84
N LYS A 58 22.18 -20.14 18.46
CA LYS A 58 23.37 -19.53 17.85
C LYS A 58 23.05 -18.92 16.49
N THR A 59 22.36 -19.66 15.63
CA THR A 59 21.91 -19.19 14.30
C THR A 59 21.01 -17.96 14.43
N ARG A 60 20.11 -17.94 15.41
CA ARG A 60 19.27 -16.78 15.74
C ARG A 60 20.09 -15.56 16.12
N ARG A 61 21.08 -15.69 17.01
CA ARG A 61 21.95 -14.58 17.42
C ARG A 61 22.79 -14.06 16.26
N ASP A 62 23.34 -14.95 15.44
CA ASP A 62 24.12 -14.58 14.27
C ASP A 62 23.26 -13.83 13.23
N LEU A 63 22.06 -14.34 12.95
CA LEU A 63 21.11 -13.69 12.04
C LEU A 63 20.61 -12.34 12.58
N ARG A 64 20.41 -12.23 13.90
CA ARG A 64 20.03 -10.98 14.56
C ARG A 64 21.11 -9.90 14.45
N ARG A 65 22.39 -10.30 14.55
CA ARG A 65 23.54 -9.42 14.31
C ARG A 65 23.63 -8.99 12.86
N GLN A 66 23.47 -9.91 11.92
CA GLN A 66 23.53 -9.65 10.47
C GLN A 66 22.42 -8.70 10.01
N LEU A 67 21.20 -8.87 10.52
CA LEU A 67 20.07 -8.00 10.25
C LEU A 67 20.16 -6.64 11.00
N GLY A 68 21.24 -6.40 11.75
CA GLY A 68 21.45 -5.17 12.52
C GLY A 68 20.47 -4.98 13.68
N LEU A 69 19.72 -6.01 14.08
CA LEU A 69 18.64 -5.91 15.07
C LEU A 69 19.15 -5.77 16.51
N ASP A 70 20.47 -5.95 16.72
CA ASP A 70 21.15 -5.72 18.00
C ASP A 70 21.62 -4.28 18.19
N GLN A 71 21.56 -3.45 17.13
CA GLN A 71 21.94 -2.04 17.22
C GLN A 71 20.87 -1.23 17.98
N PRO A 72 21.22 -0.08 18.57
CA PRO A 72 20.24 0.89 19.05
C PRO A 72 19.15 1.21 18.02
N LEU A 73 17.89 1.35 18.44
CA LEU A 73 16.73 1.52 17.54
C LEU A 73 16.88 2.69 16.54
N HIS A 74 17.52 3.78 16.97
CA HIS A 74 17.75 4.93 16.10
C HIS A 74 18.74 4.60 14.96
N LEU A 75 19.77 3.78 15.21
CA LEU A 75 20.72 3.36 14.17
C LEU A 75 20.05 2.43 13.17
N GLN A 76 19.20 1.51 13.64
CA GLN A 76 18.43 0.64 12.76
C GLN A 76 17.48 1.41 11.84
N TYR A 77 16.77 2.41 12.39
CA TYR A 77 15.91 3.28 11.59
C TYR A 77 16.72 4.11 10.59
N LEU A 78 17.84 4.70 11.03
CA LEU A 78 18.72 5.47 10.15
C LEU A 78 19.32 4.62 9.04
N HIS A 79 19.71 3.37 9.31
CA HIS A 79 20.20 2.42 8.30
C HIS A 79 19.12 2.09 7.27
N TRP A 80 17.89 1.81 7.73
CA TRP A 80 16.77 1.54 6.82
C TRP A 80 16.41 2.79 5.99
N LEU A 81 16.40 3.97 6.60
CA LEU A 81 16.10 5.24 5.93
C LEU A 81 17.21 5.65 4.96
N SER A 82 18.47 5.47 5.35
CA SER A 82 19.63 5.80 4.51
C SER A 82 19.70 4.90 3.28
N ASN A 83 19.30 3.64 3.44
CA ASN A 83 19.10 2.72 2.34
C ASN A 83 18.08 3.26 1.32
N LEU A 84 16.95 3.81 1.77
CA LEU A 84 15.94 4.42 0.88
C LEU A 84 16.39 5.72 0.19
N VAL A 85 17.29 6.49 0.78
CA VAL A 85 17.68 7.85 0.30
C VAL A 85 19.06 7.87 -0.37
N GLY A 86 19.87 6.81 -0.23
CA GLY A 86 21.09 6.61 -1.03
C GLY A 86 22.42 6.66 -0.27
N ALA A 87 22.51 6.17 0.97
CA ALA A 87 23.80 6.00 1.64
C ALA A 87 23.83 4.75 2.55
N PHE A 88 24.83 3.86 2.54
CA PHE A 88 25.84 3.47 1.57
C PHE A 88 26.40 2.14 2.10
N ASP A 89 26.19 1.00 1.42
CA ASP A 89 27.25 0.00 1.37
C ASP A 89 27.16 -0.92 0.15
N ARG A 90 27.80 -0.48 -0.93
CA ARG A 90 28.02 -1.33 -2.10
C ARG A 90 29.08 -2.39 -1.84
N GLY A 91 29.88 -2.27 -0.77
CA GLY A 91 30.96 -3.19 -0.46
C GLY A 91 30.47 -4.59 -0.11
N ALA A 92 29.34 -4.71 0.60
CA ALA A 92 28.76 -6.01 0.92
C ALA A 92 28.29 -6.76 -0.34
N LEU A 93 27.55 -6.08 -1.24
CA LEU A 93 27.09 -6.64 -2.51
C LEU A 93 28.23 -7.00 -3.46
N LEU A 94 29.27 -6.15 -3.50
CA LEU A 94 30.47 -6.43 -4.27
C LEU A 94 31.19 -7.67 -3.73
N ALA A 95 31.31 -7.78 -2.41
CA ALA A 95 31.93 -8.94 -1.79
C ALA A 95 31.15 -10.23 -2.09
N ASP A 96 29.82 -10.20 -2.02
CA ASP A 96 28.98 -11.36 -2.32
C ASP A 96 29.07 -11.79 -3.78
N SER A 97 29.06 -10.85 -4.73
CA SER A 97 29.21 -11.18 -6.16
C SER A 97 30.51 -11.92 -6.48
N VAL A 98 31.57 -11.62 -5.73
CA VAL A 98 32.87 -12.28 -5.89
C VAL A 98 32.88 -13.63 -5.18
N LEU A 99 32.21 -13.76 -4.02
CA LEU A 99 32.08 -15.04 -3.32
C LEU A 99 31.33 -16.09 -4.15
N ASP A 100 30.29 -15.68 -4.89
CA ASP A 100 29.51 -16.56 -5.77
C ASP A 100 30.32 -17.08 -6.97
N GLU A 101 31.29 -16.29 -7.44
CA GLU A 101 32.19 -16.66 -8.53
C GLU A 101 33.36 -17.56 -8.08
N LEU A 102 33.53 -17.79 -6.78
CA LEU A 102 34.58 -18.66 -6.26
C LEU A 102 34.22 -20.14 -6.33
N SER A 103 35.23 -20.96 -6.63
CA SER A 103 35.13 -22.41 -6.55
C SER A 103 34.83 -22.87 -5.11
N ASP A 104 34.18 -24.02 -4.97
CA ASP A 104 33.80 -24.56 -3.65
C ASP A 104 35.03 -24.79 -2.75
N ALA A 105 36.17 -25.15 -3.33
CA ALA A 105 37.44 -25.26 -2.63
C ALA A 105 37.94 -23.92 -2.07
N ALA A 106 37.80 -22.83 -2.83
CA ALA A 106 38.19 -21.49 -2.40
C ALA A 106 37.24 -20.95 -1.32
N ARG A 107 35.94 -21.25 -1.40
CA ARG A 107 34.96 -20.92 -0.35
C ARG A 107 35.25 -21.69 0.95
N ALA A 108 35.62 -22.97 0.86
CA ALA A 108 36.04 -23.77 2.01
C ALA A 108 37.35 -23.28 2.66
N GLU A 109 38.32 -22.81 1.86
CA GLU A 109 39.54 -22.17 2.36
C GLU A 109 39.22 -20.85 3.08
N LEU A 110 38.37 -20.00 2.51
CA LEU A 110 37.96 -18.75 3.16
C LEU A 110 37.20 -18.99 4.47
N ALA A 111 36.41 -20.06 4.54
CA ALA A 111 35.66 -20.47 5.72
C ALA A 111 36.57 -20.91 6.89
N SER A 112 37.73 -21.51 6.61
CA SER A 112 38.64 -22.03 7.64
C SER A 112 39.56 -20.98 8.25
N LEU A 113 39.72 -19.83 7.59
CA LEU A 113 40.52 -18.71 8.05
C LEU A 113 39.72 -17.79 8.97
N GLU A 114 40.35 -17.05 9.88
CA GLU A 114 39.68 -16.09 10.78
C GLU A 114 40.26 -14.67 10.69
N GLY A 115 39.46 -13.67 11.06
CA GLY A 115 39.91 -12.28 11.23
C GLY A 115 40.56 -11.64 9.99
N GLU A 116 41.77 -11.10 10.18
CA GLU A 116 42.52 -10.37 9.15
C GLU A 116 43.08 -11.28 8.05
N GLU A 117 43.40 -12.54 8.35
CA GLU A 117 43.90 -13.50 7.35
C GLU A 117 42.84 -13.82 6.29
N ARG A 118 41.59 -14.01 6.75
CA ARG A 118 40.42 -14.21 5.89
C ARG A 118 40.17 -12.99 4.99
N LYS A 119 40.27 -11.77 5.53
CA LYS A 119 40.12 -10.53 4.74
C LYS A 119 41.21 -10.39 3.69
N ALA A 120 42.46 -10.64 4.06
CA ALA A 120 43.59 -10.57 3.13
C ALA A 120 43.45 -11.58 1.99
N ARG A 121 43.01 -12.81 2.31
CA ARG A 121 42.76 -13.86 1.31
C ARG A 121 41.58 -13.53 0.41
N PHE A 122 40.47 -13.06 0.95
CA PHE A 122 39.34 -12.63 0.14
C PHE A 122 39.70 -11.46 -0.79
N LEU A 123 40.43 -10.46 -0.28
CA LEU A 123 40.86 -9.33 -1.09
C LEU A 123 41.80 -9.75 -2.23
N ALA A 124 42.60 -10.80 -2.05
CA ALA A 124 43.42 -11.38 -3.10
C ALA A 124 42.58 -12.03 -4.22
N HIS A 125 41.50 -12.73 -3.85
CA HIS A 125 40.51 -13.24 -4.81
C HIS A 125 39.75 -12.11 -5.52
N PHE A 126 39.31 -11.11 -4.76
CA PHE A 126 38.60 -9.95 -5.27
C PHE A 126 39.45 -9.17 -6.29
N ARG A 127 40.73 -8.93 -6.00
CA ARG A 127 41.67 -8.29 -6.94
C ARG A 127 41.86 -9.07 -8.24
N ARG A 128 41.71 -10.40 -8.22
CA ARG A 128 41.82 -11.23 -9.42
C ARG A 128 40.55 -11.19 -10.28
N LEU A 129 39.38 -11.17 -9.64
CA LEU A 129 38.09 -11.26 -10.32
C LEU A 129 37.54 -9.89 -10.74
N ARG A 130 37.76 -8.84 -9.94
CA ARG A 130 37.26 -7.48 -10.15
C ARG A 130 38.29 -6.41 -9.75
N PRO A 131 39.45 -6.34 -10.44
CA PRO A 131 40.53 -5.41 -10.10
C PRO A 131 40.10 -3.93 -10.12
N GLU A 132 39.19 -3.55 -11.00
CA GLU A 132 38.69 -2.18 -11.18
C GLU A 132 37.81 -1.66 -10.03
N ARG A 133 37.27 -2.55 -9.19
CA ARG A 133 36.36 -2.18 -8.06
C ARG A 133 36.97 -2.37 -6.67
N VAL A 134 38.27 -2.66 -6.60
CA VAL A 134 38.96 -2.93 -5.33
C VAL A 134 38.88 -1.73 -4.39
N ASN A 135 39.06 -0.52 -4.90
CA ASN A 135 39.02 0.68 -4.07
C ASN A 135 37.60 0.96 -3.55
N GLU A 136 36.56 0.66 -4.33
CA GLU A 136 35.15 0.78 -3.91
C GLU A 136 34.84 -0.16 -2.74
N LEU A 137 35.40 -1.37 -2.72
CA LEU A 137 35.28 -2.31 -1.61
C LEU A 137 36.09 -1.84 -0.39
N VAL A 138 37.37 -1.49 -0.57
CA VAL A 138 38.28 -1.19 0.56
C VAL A 138 37.92 0.10 1.29
N GLU A 139 37.40 1.09 0.55
CA GLU A 139 36.92 2.36 1.11
C GLU A 139 35.50 2.23 1.70
N SER A 140 34.83 1.08 1.53
CA SER A 140 33.47 0.89 2.00
C SER A 140 33.41 0.73 3.53
N PRO A 141 32.35 1.26 4.19
CA PRO A 141 32.13 1.08 5.63
C PRO A 141 32.11 -0.39 6.06
N PHE A 142 31.56 -1.28 5.24
CA PHE A 142 31.48 -2.73 5.43
C PHE A 142 32.87 -3.33 5.53
N TRP A 143 33.76 -3.00 4.60
CA TRP A 143 35.11 -3.54 4.62
C TRP A 143 35.90 -3.04 5.84
N GLN A 144 35.70 -1.78 6.22
CA GLN A 144 36.35 -1.16 7.38
C GLN A 144 35.80 -1.67 8.73
N SER A 145 34.54 -2.11 8.77
CA SER A 145 33.82 -2.49 9.99
C SER A 145 34.28 -3.78 10.70
N ARG A 146 35.25 -4.53 10.14
CA ARG A 146 35.73 -5.84 10.64
C ARG A 146 34.69 -6.98 10.64
N LEU A 147 33.58 -6.85 9.90
CA LEU A 147 32.46 -7.81 9.90
C LEU A 147 32.45 -8.85 8.75
N PHE A 148 33.52 -8.96 7.95
CA PHE A 148 33.55 -9.83 6.76
C PHE A 148 33.51 -11.34 7.10
N SER A 149 32.45 -12.05 6.65
CA SER A 149 32.29 -13.51 6.85
C SER A 149 31.84 -14.27 5.58
N PRO A 150 32.67 -15.15 5.01
CA PRO A 150 32.41 -15.84 3.74
C PRO A 150 31.37 -16.97 3.81
N THR A 151 30.99 -17.42 5.02
CA THR A 151 30.03 -18.50 5.25
C THR A 151 28.67 -18.00 5.77
N GLN A 152 28.52 -16.69 5.97
CA GLN A 152 27.38 -16.11 6.68
C GLN A 152 26.83 -14.84 6.00
N ASN A 153 27.24 -14.53 4.77
CA ASN A 153 26.56 -13.50 4.00
C ASN A 153 25.30 -14.14 3.39
N TYR A 154 24.18 -14.02 4.08
CA TYR A 154 22.90 -14.16 3.42
C TYR A 154 22.83 -13.12 2.30
N ALA A 155 22.39 -13.52 1.10
CA ALA A 155 22.04 -12.61 0.02
C ALA A 155 20.80 -11.78 0.42
N TYR A 156 20.96 -10.89 1.39
CA TYR A 156 20.01 -9.85 1.68
C TYR A 156 20.17 -8.82 0.56
N GLY A 157 19.39 -9.00 -0.50
CA GLY A 157 19.05 -7.90 -1.41
C GLY A 157 18.30 -6.87 -0.58
N GLY A 158 19.02 -6.00 0.11
CA GLY A 158 18.44 -5.02 1.00
C GLY A 158 17.53 -4.06 0.26
N SER A 159 16.64 -3.41 1.01
CA SER A 159 15.96 -2.24 0.45
C SER A 159 17.00 -1.17 0.13
N GLY A 160 16.86 -0.46 -0.99
CA GLY A 160 17.60 0.75 -1.29
C GLY A 160 17.43 1.28 -2.72
N LEU A 161 18.11 2.37 -3.05
CA LEU A 161 18.11 2.92 -4.40
C LEU A 161 19.09 2.16 -5.29
N GLU A 162 18.58 1.40 -6.25
CA GLU A 162 19.38 0.73 -7.26
C GLU A 162 19.56 1.66 -8.48
N LEU A 163 20.75 1.67 -9.06
CA LEU A 163 21.01 2.42 -10.28
C LEU A 163 21.01 1.44 -11.44
N VAL A 164 19.88 1.34 -12.13
CA VAL A 164 19.77 0.53 -13.34
C VAL A 164 20.23 1.37 -14.52
N GLN A 165 21.27 0.91 -15.20
CA GLN A 165 21.75 1.57 -16.41
C GLN A 165 21.03 0.99 -17.62
N VAL A 166 20.12 1.78 -18.21
CA VAL A 166 19.43 1.44 -19.46
C VAL A 166 20.02 2.29 -20.57
N GLY A 167 20.91 1.70 -21.37
CA GLY A 167 21.69 2.43 -22.38
C GLY A 167 22.67 3.44 -21.75
N SER A 168 22.56 4.72 -22.13
CA SER A 168 23.37 5.82 -21.57
C SER A 168 22.76 6.50 -20.34
N TRP A 169 21.56 6.09 -19.91
CA TRP A 169 20.83 6.72 -18.81
C TRP A 169 20.95 5.88 -17.53
N ARG A 170 21.21 6.55 -16.41
CA ARG A 170 21.16 5.95 -15.07
C ARG A 170 19.77 6.21 -14.49
N LEU A 171 18.96 5.16 -14.38
CA LEU A 171 17.66 5.20 -13.73
C LEU A 171 17.81 4.79 -12.27
N VAL A 172 17.25 5.58 -11.37
CA VAL A 172 17.18 5.26 -9.95
C VAL A 172 15.91 4.43 -9.73
N THR A 173 16.06 3.16 -9.33
CA THR A 173 14.97 2.26 -8.95
C THR A 173 14.88 2.16 -7.43
N LEU A 174 13.67 2.02 -6.90
CA LEU A 174 13.42 1.75 -5.48
C LEU A 174 13.41 0.23 -5.26
N ASN A 175 14.53 -0.35 -4.85
CA ASN A 175 14.54 -1.71 -4.33
C ASN A 175 13.95 -1.68 -2.91
N LEU A 176 12.86 -2.41 -2.68
CA LEU A 176 12.15 -2.44 -1.40
C LEU A 176 12.58 -3.64 -0.54
N GLY A 177 13.59 -4.36 -0.98
CA GLY A 177 14.09 -5.57 -0.38
C GLY A 177 13.24 -6.79 -0.75
N ARG A 178 13.45 -7.86 0.01
CA ARG A 178 12.74 -9.13 -0.11
C ARG A 178 11.93 -9.42 1.15
N SER A 179 10.80 -10.07 0.95
CA SER A 179 9.93 -10.57 2.02
C SER A 179 10.70 -11.55 2.90
N PHE A 180 10.57 -11.41 4.22
CA PHE A 180 11.17 -12.37 5.16
C PHE A 180 10.46 -13.72 5.15
N LYS A 181 9.21 -13.76 4.70
CA LYS A 181 8.39 -14.97 4.70
C LYS A 181 8.75 -15.92 3.55
N ASP A 182 8.89 -15.40 2.35
CA ASP A 182 9.03 -16.20 1.11
C ASP A 182 10.22 -15.79 0.23
N GLN A 183 11.01 -14.80 0.65
CA GLN A 183 12.18 -14.29 -0.05
C GLN A 183 11.91 -13.71 -1.44
N GLN A 184 10.64 -13.45 -1.79
CA GLN A 184 10.27 -12.80 -3.04
C GLN A 184 10.47 -11.27 -2.96
N PRO A 185 10.72 -10.59 -4.09
CA PRO A 185 10.82 -9.14 -4.12
C PRO A 185 9.55 -8.46 -3.62
N VAL A 186 9.69 -7.51 -2.70
CA VAL A 186 8.54 -6.80 -2.11
C VAL A 186 7.73 -6.04 -3.17
N ILE A 187 8.38 -5.54 -4.23
CA ILE A 187 7.72 -4.83 -5.31
C ILE A 187 6.74 -5.73 -6.09
N GLU A 188 7.06 -7.01 -6.27
CA GLU A 188 6.18 -7.96 -6.96
C GLU A 188 4.89 -8.16 -6.14
N HIS A 189 5.03 -8.34 -4.82
CA HIS A 189 3.87 -8.44 -3.94
C HIS A 189 2.94 -7.23 -4.01
N ILE A 190 3.50 -6.03 -4.18
CA ILE A 190 2.73 -4.78 -4.30
C ILE A 190 2.04 -4.71 -5.67
N LEU A 191 2.78 -4.95 -6.75
CA LEU A 191 2.26 -4.83 -8.12
C LEU A 191 1.15 -5.83 -8.42
N ASP A 192 1.20 -7.03 -7.84
CA ASP A 192 0.15 -8.04 -8.01
C ASP A 192 -1.17 -7.66 -7.33
N ARG A 193 -1.10 -6.87 -6.26
CA ARG A 193 -2.24 -6.59 -5.36
C ARG A 193 -2.83 -5.20 -5.54
N LEU A 194 -2.02 -4.25 -5.99
CA LEU A 194 -2.44 -2.88 -6.24
C LEU A 194 -3.62 -2.79 -7.22
N PRO A 195 -3.65 -3.50 -8.37
CA PRO A 195 -4.79 -3.46 -9.29
C PRO A 195 -6.10 -3.91 -8.65
N ILE A 196 -6.06 -4.94 -7.80
CA ILE A 196 -7.24 -5.51 -7.14
C ILE A 196 -7.85 -4.50 -6.16
N THR A 197 -7.02 -3.86 -5.34
CA THR A 197 -7.47 -2.81 -4.43
C THR A 197 -8.01 -1.60 -5.20
N LEU A 198 -7.35 -1.19 -6.28
CA LEU A 198 -7.81 -0.10 -7.13
C LEU A 198 -9.15 -0.41 -7.79
N GLU A 199 -9.35 -1.64 -8.26
CA GLU A 199 -10.61 -2.11 -8.84
C GLU A 199 -11.76 -1.97 -7.85
N ILE A 200 -11.62 -2.53 -6.64
CA ILE A 200 -12.67 -2.45 -5.60
C ILE A 200 -12.98 -0.99 -5.28
N ASN A 201 -11.94 -0.18 -5.03
CA ASN A 201 -12.13 1.20 -4.65
C ASN A 201 -12.73 2.04 -5.78
N LEU A 202 -12.33 1.83 -7.03
CA LEU A 202 -12.85 2.56 -8.19
C LEU A 202 -14.32 2.21 -8.43
N ILE A 203 -14.67 0.93 -8.37
CA ILE A 203 -16.05 0.49 -8.55
C ILE A 203 -16.92 1.00 -7.39
N SER A 204 -16.45 0.86 -6.13
CA SER A 204 -17.14 1.40 -4.96
C SER A 204 -17.33 2.91 -5.05
N LEU A 205 -16.34 3.65 -5.55
CA LEU A 205 -16.44 5.08 -5.78
C LEU A 205 -17.54 5.41 -6.80
N VAL A 206 -17.57 4.70 -7.93
CA VAL A 206 -18.60 4.88 -8.95
C VAL A 206 -20.00 4.64 -8.37
N PHE A 207 -20.21 3.53 -7.65
CA PHE A 207 -21.51 3.25 -7.02
C PHE A 207 -21.88 4.24 -5.92
N ALA A 208 -20.90 4.70 -5.13
CA ALA A 208 -21.11 5.70 -4.09
C ALA A 208 -21.70 6.99 -4.67
N TYR A 209 -21.18 7.45 -5.82
CA TYR A 209 -21.68 8.65 -6.50
C TYR A 209 -22.96 8.36 -7.29
N LEU A 210 -23.04 7.23 -7.99
CA LEU A 210 -24.21 6.82 -8.78
C LEU A 210 -25.47 6.73 -7.91
N ILE A 211 -25.34 6.35 -6.64
CA ILE A 211 -26.46 6.25 -5.70
C ILE A 211 -26.55 7.50 -4.82
N GLY A 212 -25.45 7.94 -4.22
CA GLY A 212 -25.43 9.06 -3.29
C GLY A 212 -25.88 10.38 -3.88
N VAL A 213 -25.49 10.69 -5.13
CA VAL A 213 -25.89 11.94 -5.81
C VAL A 213 -27.40 11.97 -6.08
N PRO A 214 -28.03 10.94 -6.70
CA PRO A 214 -29.48 10.89 -6.83
C PRO A 214 -30.23 10.97 -5.51
N LEU A 215 -29.76 10.28 -4.45
CA LEU A 215 -30.36 10.41 -3.13
C LEU A 215 -30.34 11.86 -2.65
N GLY A 216 -29.20 12.56 -2.77
CA GLY A 216 -29.08 13.97 -2.40
C GLY A 216 -30.01 14.90 -3.20
N ILE A 217 -30.17 14.65 -4.51
CA ILE A 217 -31.12 15.37 -5.37
C ILE A 217 -32.55 15.16 -4.87
N VAL A 218 -32.94 13.91 -4.58
CA VAL A 218 -34.28 13.58 -4.09
C VAL A 218 -34.54 14.27 -2.75
N ILE A 219 -33.59 14.19 -1.81
CA ILE A 219 -33.73 14.81 -0.49
C ILE A 219 -33.88 16.34 -0.63
N ALA A 220 -33.11 17.00 -1.51
CA ALA A 220 -33.21 18.44 -1.72
C ALA A 220 -34.54 18.88 -2.38
N VAL A 221 -34.97 18.17 -3.42
CA VAL A 221 -36.21 18.50 -4.14
C VAL A 221 -37.45 18.24 -3.29
N LYS A 222 -37.39 17.23 -2.42
CA LYS A 222 -38.49 16.82 -1.52
C LYS A 222 -38.28 17.35 -0.09
N GLN A 223 -37.59 18.48 0.08
CA GLN A 223 -37.23 19.04 1.37
C GLN A 223 -38.42 19.08 2.34
N ASN A 224 -38.20 18.68 3.60
CA ASN A 224 -39.18 18.65 4.70
C ASN A 224 -40.39 17.70 4.50
N THR A 225 -40.38 16.86 3.47
CA THR A 225 -41.42 15.83 3.30
C THR A 225 -41.10 14.55 4.08
N ALA A 226 -42.03 13.59 4.09
CA ALA A 226 -41.76 12.25 4.63
C ALA A 226 -40.63 11.52 3.87
N ILE A 227 -40.50 11.77 2.56
CA ILE A 227 -39.44 11.17 1.73
C ILE A 227 -38.06 11.69 2.16
N ASP A 228 -37.91 13.00 2.38
CA ASP A 228 -36.66 13.59 2.91
C ASP A 228 -36.29 12.90 4.23
N ARG A 229 -37.22 12.85 5.18
CA ARG A 229 -36.99 12.23 6.50
C ARG A 229 -36.62 10.76 6.39
N LEU A 230 -37.30 9.97 5.56
CA LEU A 230 -37.04 8.55 5.40
C LEU A 230 -35.67 8.28 4.78
N VAL A 231 -35.35 8.97 3.67
CA VAL A 231 -34.07 8.77 2.97
C VAL A 231 -32.90 9.27 3.82
N THR A 232 -33.05 10.43 4.46
CA THR A 232 -32.04 10.97 5.39
C THR A 232 -31.80 9.99 6.53
N THR A 233 -32.85 9.56 7.24
CA THR A 233 -32.70 8.61 8.35
C THR A 233 -32.11 7.28 7.88
N GLY A 234 -32.56 6.73 6.74
CA GLY A 234 -32.04 5.48 6.20
C GLY A 234 -30.56 5.55 5.85
N THR A 235 -30.11 6.64 5.21
CA THR A 235 -28.68 6.83 4.90
C THR A 235 -27.83 7.02 6.16
N PHE A 236 -28.33 7.73 7.19
CA PHE A 236 -27.63 7.84 8.47
C PHE A 236 -27.58 6.51 9.26
N MET A 237 -28.65 5.71 9.22
CA MET A 237 -28.67 4.38 9.83
C MET A 237 -27.60 3.49 9.19
N LEU A 238 -27.52 3.50 7.87
CA LEU A 238 -26.46 2.83 7.12
C LEU A 238 -25.09 3.32 7.58
N TRP A 239 -24.82 4.63 7.58
CA TRP A 239 -23.52 5.16 8.01
C TRP A 239 -23.16 4.85 9.47
N SER A 240 -24.15 4.62 10.33
CA SER A 240 -23.94 4.25 11.74
C SER A 240 -23.50 2.79 11.92
N MET A 241 -23.70 1.94 10.91
CA MET A 241 -23.25 0.56 10.93
C MET A 241 -21.75 0.50 10.58
N PRO A 242 -20.92 -0.22 11.34
CA PRO A 242 -19.52 -0.42 10.97
C PRO A 242 -19.40 -1.24 9.68
N SER A 243 -18.53 -0.83 8.74
CA SER A 243 -18.33 -1.51 7.44
C SER A 243 -17.91 -2.98 7.60
N PHE A 244 -17.01 -3.26 8.54
CA PHE A 244 -16.58 -4.63 8.85
C PHE A 244 -17.75 -5.48 9.37
N TRP A 245 -18.63 -4.91 10.18
CA TRP A 245 -19.79 -5.62 10.71
C TRP A 245 -20.80 -5.95 9.62
N VAL A 246 -21.08 -5.00 8.73
CA VAL A 246 -21.90 -5.26 7.53
C VAL A 246 -21.27 -6.30 6.64
N GLY A 247 -19.95 -6.25 6.40
CA GLY A 247 -19.23 -7.28 5.65
C GLY A 247 -19.42 -8.68 6.23
N MET A 248 -19.29 -8.83 7.56
CA MET A 248 -19.53 -10.11 8.24
C MET A 248 -20.99 -10.59 8.09
N LEU A 249 -21.97 -9.69 8.22
CA LEU A 249 -23.38 -10.04 8.00
C LEU A 249 -23.66 -10.46 6.55
N LEU A 250 -23.03 -9.79 5.57
CA LEU A 250 -23.17 -10.14 4.17
C LEU A 250 -22.65 -11.57 3.93
N ILE A 251 -21.49 -11.93 4.48
CA ILE A 251 -21.00 -13.32 4.41
C ILE A 251 -21.98 -14.28 5.11
N LEU A 252 -22.42 -13.94 6.33
CA LEU A 252 -23.31 -14.79 7.11
C LEU A 252 -24.61 -15.13 6.37
N PHE A 253 -25.27 -14.14 5.77
CA PHE A 253 -26.57 -14.35 5.13
C PHE A 253 -26.47 -14.79 3.68
N PHE A 254 -25.49 -14.27 2.92
CA PHE A 254 -25.44 -14.49 1.48
C PHE A 254 -24.44 -15.57 1.03
N CYS A 255 -23.53 -16.01 1.91
CA CYS A 255 -22.55 -17.04 1.57
C CYS A 255 -22.76 -18.35 2.34
N ASN A 256 -23.63 -18.37 3.35
CA ASN A 256 -23.93 -19.57 4.12
C ASN A 256 -25.12 -20.34 3.51
N LYS A 257 -24.97 -21.67 3.39
CA LYS A 257 -25.99 -22.62 2.89
C LYS A 257 -27.26 -22.67 3.72
N GLU A 258 -27.18 -22.29 5.00
CA GLU A 258 -28.35 -22.22 5.89
C GLU A 258 -29.28 -21.05 5.58
N PHE A 259 -28.80 -20.04 4.83
CA PHE A 259 -29.54 -18.84 4.46
C PHE A 259 -29.73 -18.77 2.94
N PHE A 260 -29.21 -17.72 2.29
CA PHE A 260 -29.44 -17.48 0.87
C PHE A 260 -28.43 -18.21 -0.03
N HIS A 261 -27.15 -18.27 0.38
CA HIS A 261 -26.05 -18.88 -0.39
C HIS A 261 -26.03 -18.43 -1.87
N TRP A 262 -26.16 -17.12 -2.08
CA TRP A 262 -26.17 -16.51 -3.41
C TRP A 262 -24.78 -16.15 -3.91
N PHE A 263 -23.79 -15.98 -3.02
CA PHE A 263 -22.48 -15.47 -3.39
C PHE A 263 -21.36 -16.28 -2.70
N PRO A 264 -20.17 -16.33 -3.29
CA PRO A 264 -18.99 -16.94 -2.67
C PRO A 264 -18.50 -16.11 -1.48
N ALA A 265 -17.92 -16.78 -0.49
CA ALA A 265 -17.49 -16.13 0.75
C ALA A 265 -16.13 -15.44 0.65
N SER A 266 -15.28 -15.83 -0.32
CA SER A 266 -13.85 -15.55 -0.27
C SER A 266 -13.23 -15.42 -1.66
N GLY A 267 -12.22 -14.56 -1.78
CA GLY A 267 -11.37 -14.44 -2.96
C GLY A 267 -11.96 -13.58 -4.08
N ILE A 268 -11.30 -13.60 -5.24
CA ILE A 268 -11.68 -12.81 -6.42
C ILE A 268 -12.23 -13.66 -7.56
N GLN A 269 -12.00 -14.96 -7.53
CA GLN A 269 -12.40 -15.92 -8.55
C GLN A 269 -12.56 -17.31 -7.91
N SER A 270 -13.36 -18.17 -8.53
CA SER A 270 -13.52 -19.56 -8.13
C SER A 270 -12.22 -20.35 -8.33
N LEU A 271 -11.94 -21.33 -7.45
CA LEU A 271 -10.75 -22.20 -7.55
C LEU A 271 -10.71 -23.05 -8.84
N GLU A 272 -11.87 -23.26 -9.47
CA GLU A 272 -12.01 -23.99 -10.75
C GLU A 272 -11.75 -23.12 -11.98
N ALA A 273 -11.49 -21.82 -11.80
CA ALA A 273 -11.18 -20.91 -12.90
C ALA A 273 -9.83 -21.29 -13.52
N GLY A 274 -9.86 -21.74 -14.77
CA GLY A 274 -8.68 -22.11 -15.56
C GLY A 274 -8.68 -21.44 -16.93
N GLU A 275 -7.59 -21.63 -17.67
CA GLU A 275 -7.39 -21.05 -19.02
C GLU A 275 -8.48 -21.49 -20.03
N ASP A 276 -9.17 -22.60 -19.75
CA ASP A 276 -10.27 -23.14 -20.57
C ASP A 276 -11.56 -22.30 -20.48
N TRP A 277 -11.66 -21.37 -19.53
CA TRP A 277 -12.85 -20.55 -19.34
C TRP A 277 -12.87 -19.37 -20.31
N GLY A 278 -13.96 -19.23 -21.06
CA GLY A 278 -14.18 -18.05 -21.90
C GLY A 278 -14.30 -16.75 -21.09
N PHE A 279 -13.89 -15.62 -21.69
CA PHE A 279 -13.87 -14.28 -21.06
C PHE A 279 -15.15 -13.93 -20.29
N TRP A 280 -16.33 -14.16 -20.87
CA TRP A 280 -17.60 -13.82 -20.23
C TRP A 280 -17.85 -14.60 -18.95
N ARG A 281 -17.44 -15.87 -18.90
CA ARG A 281 -17.58 -16.70 -17.71
C ARG A 281 -16.66 -16.21 -16.60
N LEU A 282 -15.41 -15.89 -16.94
CA LEU A 282 -14.45 -15.33 -15.99
C LEU A 282 -14.94 -13.99 -15.44
N LEU A 283 -15.46 -13.11 -16.30
CA LEU A 283 -16.03 -11.82 -15.89
C LEU A 283 -17.23 -11.99 -14.96
N THR A 284 -18.16 -12.91 -15.28
CA THR A 284 -19.33 -13.15 -14.42
C THR A 284 -18.93 -13.75 -13.08
N ASP A 285 -17.96 -14.66 -13.05
CA ASP A 285 -17.45 -15.26 -11.82
C ASP A 285 -16.77 -14.20 -10.96
N HIS A 286 -15.89 -13.40 -11.55
CA HIS A 286 -15.23 -12.30 -10.86
C HIS A 286 -16.23 -11.28 -10.29
N ALA A 287 -17.21 -10.85 -11.10
CA ALA A 287 -18.26 -9.96 -10.63
C ALA A 287 -19.06 -10.56 -9.47
N HIS A 288 -19.33 -11.87 -9.52
CA HIS A 288 -20.03 -12.59 -8.46
C HIS A 288 -19.26 -12.59 -7.14
N HIS A 289 -17.93 -12.65 -7.18
CA HIS A 289 -17.07 -12.51 -6.00
C HIS A 289 -16.99 -11.05 -5.49
N MET A 290 -17.03 -10.07 -6.39
CA MET A 290 -16.82 -8.66 -6.03
C MET A 290 -18.08 -7.92 -5.53
N ILE A 291 -19.29 -8.45 -5.77
CA ILE A 291 -20.55 -7.76 -5.37
C ILE A 291 -20.60 -7.45 -3.87
N LEU A 292 -20.38 -8.43 -2.99
CA LEU A 292 -20.47 -8.22 -1.54
C LEU A 292 -19.37 -7.30 -0.99
N PRO A 293 -18.08 -7.47 -1.37
CA PRO A 293 -17.02 -6.53 -1.00
C PRO A 293 -17.30 -5.09 -1.45
N ILE A 294 -17.78 -4.90 -2.68
CA ILE A 294 -18.11 -3.57 -3.21
C ILE A 294 -19.26 -2.98 -2.40
N LEU A 295 -20.33 -3.74 -2.13
CA LEU A 295 -21.45 -3.26 -1.33
C LEU A 295 -21.00 -2.83 0.08
N ALA A 296 -20.20 -3.67 0.75
CA ALA A 296 -19.65 -3.40 2.07
C ALA A 296 -18.73 -2.17 2.10
N SER A 297 -18.05 -1.87 0.99
CA SER A 297 -17.16 -0.70 0.85
C SER A 297 -17.91 0.57 0.46
N THR A 298 -19.12 0.47 -0.09
CA THR A 298 -19.82 1.60 -0.71
C THR A 298 -20.85 2.25 0.20
N TYR A 299 -21.62 1.46 0.94
CA TYR A 299 -22.90 1.91 1.51
C TYR A 299 -22.77 3.08 2.51
N ALA A 300 -21.68 3.11 3.29
CA ALA A 300 -21.42 4.16 4.27
C ALA A 300 -21.23 5.56 3.62
N SER A 301 -20.77 5.59 2.36
CA SER A 301 -20.54 6.83 1.60
C SER A 301 -21.84 7.53 1.20
N PHE A 302 -22.98 6.83 1.19
CA PHE A 302 -24.26 7.40 0.78
C PHE A 302 -24.69 8.57 1.66
N ALA A 303 -24.51 8.49 2.98
CA ALA A 303 -24.87 9.56 3.90
C ALA A 303 -24.09 10.84 3.63
N GLY A 304 -22.77 10.72 3.46
CA GLY A 304 -21.89 11.85 3.15
C GLY A 304 -22.25 12.50 1.82
N ILE A 305 -22.21 11.72 0.73
CA ILE A 305 -22.41 12.24 -0.64
C ILE A 305 -23.82 12.83 -0.79
N SER A 306 -24.86 12.14 -0.31
CA SER A 306 -26.23 12.65 -0.41
C SER A 306 -26.44 13.94 0.40
N ARG A 307 -25.79 14.09 1.56
CA ARG A 307 -25.86 15.30 2.39
C ARG A 307 -25.15 16.48 1.75
N TYR A 308 -23.96 16.28 1.19
CA TYR A 308 -23.26 17.33 0.45
C TYR A 308 -24.06 17.77 -0.78
N MET A 309 -24.58 16.79 -1.53
CA MET A 309 -25.38 17.07 -2.71
C MET A 309 -26.68 17.79 -2.36
N ARG A 310 -27.35 17.38 -1.27
CA ARG A 310 -28.55 18.06 -0.77
C ARG A 310 -28.26 19.52 -0.42
N THR A 311 -27.17 19.76 0.32
CA THR A 311 -26.77 21.11 0.76
C THR A 311 -26.52 22.00 -0.45
N SER A 312 -25.69 21.54 -1.38
CA SER A 312 -25.36 22.30 -2.59
C SER A 312 -26.58 22.58 -3.48
N MET A 313 -27.50 21.60 -3.60
CA MET A 313 -28.77 21.80 -4.32
C MET A 313 -29.65 22.87 -3.67
N LEU A 314 -29.79 22.87 -2.35
CA LEU A 314 -30.62 23.85 -1.64
C LEU A 314 -30.06 25.28 -1.74
N GLU A 315 -28.73 25.43 -1.70
CA GLU A 315 -28.07 26.70 -1.94
C GLU A 315 -28.33 27.21 -3.37
N ASN A 316 -28.13 26.34 -4.36
CA ASN A 316 -28.32 26.70 -5.76
C ASN A 316 -29.78 26.96 -6.13
N LEU A 317 -30.75 26.26 -5.53
CA LEU A 317 -32.18 26.45 -5.73
C LEU A 317 -32.67 27.85 -5.32
N ARG A 318 -31.95 28.52 -4.42
CA ARG A 318 -32.32 29.84 -3.88
C ARG A 318 -31.78 31.01 -4.72
N LEU A 319 -30.98 30.74 -5.75
CA LEU A 319 -30.35 31.77 -6.56
C LEU A 319 -31.28 32.34 -7.64
N ASP A 320 -31.06 33.60 -8.01
CA ASP A 320 -31.97 34.35 -8.91
C ASP A 320 -32.02 33.80 -10.34
N TYR A 321 -30.99 33.09 -10.80
CA TYR A 321 -31.03 32.42 -12.10
C TYR A 321 -32.13 31.34 -12.15
N VAL A 322 -32.47 30.72 -11.02
CA VAL A 322 -33.54 29.72 -10.91
C VAL A 322 -34.89 30.39 -11.08
N ARG A 323 -35.12 31.51 -10.38
CA ARG A 323 -36.34 32.32 -10.50
C ARG A 323 -36.51 32.84 -11.93
N THR A 324 -35.42 33.30 -12.54
CA THR A 324 -35.41 33.79 -13.92
C THR A 324 -35.75 32.66 -14.91
N ALA A 325 -35.19 31.46 -14.72
CA ALA A 325 -35.48 30.30 -15.55
C ALA A 325 -36.96 29.86 -15.46
N GLN A 326 -37.54 29.91 -14.25
CA GLN A 326 -38.96 29.63 -14.02
C GLN A 326 -39.86 30.71 -14.66
N ALA A 327 -39.49 31.99 -14.54
CA ALA A 327 -40.22 33.10 -15.15
C ALA A 327 -40.23 33.02 -16.70
N LYS A 328 -39.18 32.44 -17.29
CA LYS A 328 -39.13 32.11 -18.73
C LYS A 328 -40.01 30.90 -19.13
N GLY A 329 -40.77 30.31 -18.21
CA GLY A 329 -41.71 29.23 -18.48
C GLY A 329 -41.11 27.82 -18.48
N LEU A 330 -39.85 27.65 -18.06
CA LEU A 330 -39.24 26.32 -17.98
C LEU A 330 -39.89 25.50 -16.85
N ARG A 331 -40.22 24.23 -17.15
CA ARG A 331 -40.75 23.29 -16.15
C ARG A 331 -39.75 23.10 -15.01
N TYR A 332 -40.24 23.03 -13.76
CA TYR A 332 -39.40 22.88 -12.56
C TYR A 332 -38.36 21.75 -12.68
N ARG A 333 -38.76 20.58 -13.22
CA ARG A 333 -37.84 19.45 -13.44
C ARG A 333 -36.67 19.77 -14.36
N VAL A 334 -36.90 20.57 -15.41
CA VAL A 334 -35.86 21.02 -16.34
C VAL A 334 -34.92 22.00 -15.65
N VAL A 335 -35.47 22.94 -14.87
CA VAL A 335 -34.68 23.89 -14.07
C VAL A 335 -33.76 23.14 -13.10
N VAL A 336 -34.30 22.16 -12.37
CA VAL A 336 -33.53 21.33 -11.43
C VAL A 336 -32.44 20.53 -12.14
N LEU A 337 -32.77 19.75 -13.17
CA LEU A 337 -31.83 18.81 -13.79
C LEU A 337 -30.79 19.48 -14.69
N ARG A 338 -31.14 20.58 -15.37
CA ARG A 338 -30.27 21.20 -16.38
C ARG A 338 -29.51 22.41 -15.86
N HIS A 339 -30.09 23.16 -14.93
CA HIS A 339 -29.48 24.40 -14.42
C HIS A 339 -28.92 24.22 -13.02
N VAL A 340 -29.73 23.78 -12.06
CA VAL A 340 -29.31 23.66 -10.66
C VAL A 340 -28.30 22.54 -10.48
N LEU A 341 -28.63 21.32 -10.94
CA LEU A 341 -27.78 20.14 -10.79
C LEU A 341 -26.36 20.38 -11.31
N ARG A 342 -26.22 20.98 -12.50
CA ARG A 342 -24.92 21.25 -13.11
C ARG A 342 -24.03 22.11 -12.21
N ASN A 343 -24.60 23.13 -11.56
CA ASN A 343 -23.85 24.01 -10.64
C ASN A 343 -23.61 23.33 -9.29
N SER A 344 -24.54 22.50 -8.83
CA SER A 344 -24.42 21.76 -7.57
C SER A 344 -23.41 20.61 -7.63
N LEU A 345 -22.97 20.19 -8.82
CA LEU A 345 -21.94 19.15 -8.98
C LEU A 345 -20.52 19.66 -8.71
N ILE A 346 -20.27 20.98 -8.73
CA ILE A 346 -18.91 21.53 -8.56
C ILE A 346 -18.29 21.11 -7.22
N PRO A 347 -18.97 21.25 -6.06
CA PRO A 347 -18.45 20.76 -4.78
C PRO A 347 -18.38 19.23 -4.70
N ILE A 348 -19.23 18.52 -5.45
CA ILE A 348 -19.27 17.05 -5.45
C ILE A 348 -18.05 16.48 -6.20
N VAL A 349 -17.69 17.07 -7.33
CA VAL A 349 -16.44 16.75 -8.04
C VAL A 349 -15.22 17.12 -7.19
N THR A 350 -15.32 18.18 -6.39
CA THR A 350 -14.27 18.56 -5.44
C THR A 350 -14.03 17.47 -4.38
N LEU A 351 -15.09 16.89 -3.83
CA LEU A 351 -14.98 15.78 -2.87
C LEU A 351 -14.35 14.53 -3.48
N LEU A 352 -14.60 14.27 -4.77
CA LEU A 352 -14.02 13.14 -5.50
C LEU A 352 -12.49 13.17 -5.46
N ALA A 353 -11.91 14.35 -5.65
CA ALA A 353 -10.48 14.58 -5.63
C ALA A 353 -9.86 14.12 -4.29
N GLY A 354 -10.50 14.46 -3.17
CA GLY A 354 -10.04 14.10 -1.83
C GLY A 354 -10.12 12.60 -1.49
N LEU A 355 -10.84 11.80 -2.28
CA LEU A 355 -10.95 10.35 -2.07
C LEU A 355 -9.84 9.56 -2.77
N LEU A 356 -9.15 10.16 -3.76
CA LEU A 356 -8.08 9.51 -4.53
C LEU A 356 -6.94 8.92 -3.66
N PRO A 357 -6.42 9.61 -2.63
CA PRO A 357 -5.40 9.04 -1.75
C PRO A 357 -5.84 7.73 -1.09
N GLY A 358 -7.10 7.68 -0.63
CA GLY A 358 -7.67 6.52 0.05
C GLY A 358 -7.82 5.30 -0.86
N MET A 359 -7.93 5.50 -2.18
CA MET A 359 -8.06 4.41 -3.14
C MET A 359 -6.80 3.53 -3.22
N ILE A 360 -5.65 4.08 -2.85
CA ILE A 360 -4.36 3.38 -2.95
C ILE A 360 -4.06 2.56 -1.70
N ALA A 361 -4.45 3.07 -0.52
CA ALA A 361 -4.20 2.40 0.75
C ALA A 361 -5.02 1.11 0.92
N GLY A 362 -6.18 1.03 0.25
CA GLY A 362 -7.07 -0.13 0.34
C GLY A 362 -7.89 -0.22 1.62
N SER A 363 -8.80 -1.18 1.65
CA SER A 363 -9.69 -1.40 2.79
C SER A 363 -9.25 -2.63 3.56
N VAL A 364 -8.37 -2.43 4.54
CA VAL A 364 -7.79 -3.52 5.35
C VAL A 364 -8.87 -4.48 5.89
N PHE A 365 -9.96 -3.94 6.44
CA PHE A 365 -11.01 -4.76 7.03
C PHE A 365 -11.83 -5.52 5.98
N ILE A 366 -12.23 -4.86 4.88
CA ILE A 366 -13.04 -5.52 3.86
C ILE A 366 -12.23 -6.59 3.14
N GLU A 367 -10.99 -6.27 2.76
CA GLU A 367 -10.12 -7.23 2.09
C GLU A 367 -9.79 -8.42 3.00
N THR A 368 -9.65 -8.21 4.32
CA THR A 368 -9.45 -9.32 5.27
C THR A 368 -10.70 -10.18 5.44
N ILE A 369 -11.88 -9.57 5.57
CA ILE A 369 -13.14 -10.29 5.78
C ILE A 369 -13.50 -11.17 4.58
N PHE A 370 -13.33 -10.65 3.37
CA PHE A 370 -13.60 -11.38 2.13
C PHE A 370 -12.36 -12.10 1.59
N THR A 371 -11.25 -12.13 2.32
CA THR A 371 -9.97 -12.75 1.92
C THR A 371 -9.55 -12.36 0.50
N ILE A 372 -9.67 -11.08 0.18
CA ILE A 372 -9.29 -10.51 -1.10
C ILE A 372 -7.79 -10.26 -1.05
N PRO A 373 -7.01 -10.74 -2.03
CA PRO A 373 -5.57 -10.54 -2.06
C PRO A 373 -5.21 -9.12 -2.53
N GLY A 374 -5.67 -8.09 -1.82
CA GLY A 374 -5.36 -6.69 -2.08
C GLY A 374 -4.25 -6.14 -1.18
N MET A 375 -3.99 -4.84 -1.33
CA MET A 375 -2.98 -4.07 -0.58
C MET A 375 -3.29 -4.01 0.92
N GLY A 376 -4.55 -3.85 1.29
CA GLY A 376 -4.98 -3.81 2.68
C GLY A 376 -4.79 -5.17 3.37
N PHE A 377 -5.11 -6.26 2.68
CA PHE A 377 -4.85 -7.61 3.19
C PHE A 377 -3.35 -7.90 3.32
N LEU A 378 -2.54 -7.51 2.33
CA LEU A 378 -1.08 -7.65 2.41
C LEU A 378 -0.50 -6.84 3.58
N ALA A 379 -0.96 -5.60 3.77
CA ALA A 379 -0.54 -4.77 4.89
C ALA A 379 -0.88 -5.45 6.23
N PHE A 380 -2.09 -5.96 6.39
CA PHE A 380 -2.49 -6.71 7.58
C PHE A 380 -1.60 -7.93 7.81
N GLN A 381 -1.41 -8.76 6.78
CA GLN A 381 -0.57 -9.96 6.88
C GLN A 381 0.87 -9.61 7.25
N SER A 382 1.47 -8.62 6.61
CA SER A 382 2.86 -8.21 6.86
C SER A 382 3.09 -7.79 8.31
N VAL A 383 2.11 -7.12 8.93
CA VAL A 383 2.17 -6.74 10.35
C VAL A 383 2.00 -7.96 11.25
N ILE A 384 1.04 -8.84 10.96
CA ILE A 384 0.75 -10.02 11.78
C ILE A 384 1.91 -11.02 11.75
N VAL A 385 2.45 -11.32 10.57
CA VAL A 385 3.59 -12.24 10.42
C VAL A 385 4.93 -11.57 10.71
N ARG A 386 4.95 -10.25 10.94
CA ARG A 386 6.17 -9.44 11.15
C ARG A 386 7.15 -9.50 9.99
N ASP A 387 6.62 -9.43 8.77
CA ASP A 387 7.42 -9.21 7.58
C ASP A 387 7.81 -7.74 7.49
N TYR A 388 8.94 -7.40 8.14
CA TYR A 388 9.41 -6.02 8.28
C TYR A 388 9.65 -5.34 6.93
N PRO A 389 10.35 -5.95 5.96
CA PRO A 389 10.55 -5.35 4.63
C PRO A 389 9.23 -5.01 3.95
N VAL A 390 8.28 -5.95 3.92
CA VAL A 390 6.97 -5.74 3.27
C VAL A 390 6.18 -4.64 3.98
N ALA A 391 6.07 -4.70 5.31
CA ALA A 391 5.32 -3.71 6.07
C ALA A 391 5.90 -2.30 5.87
N MET A 392 7.21 -2.14 6.08
CA MET A 392 7.89 -0.85 5.94
C MET A 392 7.74 -0.29 4.51
N ALA A 393 7.90 -1.12 3.49
CA ALA A 393 7.72 -0.71 2.10
C ALA A 393 6.27 -0.26 1.82
N LEU A 394 5.28 -1.04 2.26
CA LEU A 394 3.86 -0.72 2.07
C LEU A 394 3.46 0.59 2.70
N PHE A 395 3.83 0.83 3.96
CA PHE A 395 3.49 2.09 4.62
C PHE A 395 4.24 3.26 4.00
N THR A 396 5.50 3.09 3.59
CA THR A 396 6.27 4.15 2.92
C THR A 396 5.66 4.52 1.56
N ILE A 397 5.39 3.53 0.72
CA ILE A 397 4.80 3.72 -0.60
C ILE A 397 3.38 4.22 -0.49
N GLY A 398 2.57 3.62 0.39
CA GLY A 398 1.20 4.06 0.66
C GLY A 398 1.16 5.52 1.11
N SER A 399 2.11 5.96 1.94
CA SER A 399 2.24 7.36 2.35
C SER A 399 2.64 8.27 1.20
N ALA A 400 3.66 7.88 0.42
CA ALA A 400 4.13 8.66 -0.72
C ALA A 400 3.03 8.81 -1.78
N LEU A 401 2.34 7.71 -2.09
CA LEU A 401 1.22 7.70 -3.01
C LEU A 401 0.01 8.46 -2.46
N SER A 402 -0.26 8.42 -1.16
CA SER A 402 -1.31 9.23 -0.54
C SER A 402 -1.01 10.73 -0.66
N LEU A 403 0.24 11.14 -0.38
CA LEU A 403 0.67 12.53 -0.53
C LEU A 403 0.64 12.98 -2.00
N ALA A 404 1.05 12.11 -2.92
CA ALA A 404 0.90 12.34 -4.36
C ALA A 404 -0.58 12.46 -4.76
N GLY A 405 -1.45 11.62 -4.20
CA GLY A 405 -2.90 11.68 -4.39
C GLY A 405 -3.50 12.98 -3.88
N ILE A 406 -3.03 13.51 -2.74
CA ILE A 406 -3.47 14.80 -2.20
C ILE A 406 -3.04 15.92 -3.14
N LEU A 407 -1.80 15.89 -3.63
CA LEU A 407 -1.32 16.87 -4.60
C LEU A 407 -2.13 16.80 -5.92
N ALA A 408 -2.41 15.59 -6.40
CA ALA A 408 -3.26 15.38 -7.57
C ALA A 408 -4.68 15.93 -7.33
N ALA A 409 -5.22 15.72 -6.12
CA ALA A 409 -6.51 16.26 -5.72
C ALA A 409 -6.50 17.79 -5.79
N ASP A 410 -5.52 18.44 -5.18
CA ASP A 410 -5.37 19.90 -5.18
C ASP A 410 -5.28 20.47 -6.61
N ILE A 411 -4.58 19.77 -7.52
CA ILE A 411 -4.49 20.15 -8.94
C ILE A 411 -5.86 20.02 -9.63
N LEU A 412 -6.56 18.90 -9.42
CA LEU A 412 -7.90 18.68 -9.98
C LEU A 412 -8.88 19.76 -9.50
N LEU A 413 -8.80 20.17 -8.24
CA LEU A 413 -9.61 21.26 -7.69
C LEU A 413 -9.40 22.56 -8.46
N LYS A 414 -8.16 22.92 -8.77
CA LYS A 414 -7.88 24.12 -9.58
C LYS A 414 -8.42 24.03 -11.00
N VAL A 415 -8.35 22.84 -11.60
CA VAL A 415 -8.85 22.63 -12.97
C VAL A 415 -10.37 22.77 -13.01
N VAL A 416 -11.06 22.28 -11.97
CA VAL A 416 -12.52 22.33 -11.87
C VAL A 416 -13.02 23.73 -11.49
N ASP A 417 -12.33 24.41 -10.55
CA ASP A 417 -12.60 25.79 -10.18
C ASP A 417 -11.33 26.66 -10.28
N PRO A 418 -11.12 27.35 -11.42
CA PRO A 418 -9.97 28.21 -11.65
C PRO A 418 -9.87 29.41 -10.70
N ARG A 419 -10.92 29.72 -9.95
CA ARG A 419 -10.97 30.85 -9.00
C ARG A 419 -10.25 30.52 -7.68
N ILE A 420 -9.94 29.26 -7.43
CA ILE A 420 -9.19 28.83 -6.25
C ILE A 420 -7.73 29.27 -6.38
N ASP A 421 -7.32 30.21 -5.53
CA ASP A 421 -5.94 30.68 -5.45
C ASP A 421 -5.22 30.14 -4.20
N PHE A 422 -4.30 29.22 -4.44
CA PHE A 422 -3.44 28.60 -3.43
C PHE A 422 -2.26 29.50 -2.99
N ALA A 423 -2.15 30.73 -3.49
CA ALA A 423 -1.08 31.65 -3.13
C ALA A 423 -1.30 32.39 -1.79
N SER A 424 -2.48 32.25 -1.17
CA SER A 424 -2.88 32.97 0.05
C SER A 424 -2.87 32.11 1.33
N VAL A 425 -2.41 30.87 1.24
CA VAL A 425 -2.25 29.90 2.34
C VAL A 425 -0.78 29.48 2.39
#